data_AF-A0A7D5UXQ1-F1
#
_entry.id   AF-A0A7D5UXQ1-F1
#
_cell.length_a   1.000
_cell.length_b   1.000
_cell.length_c   1.000
_cell.angle_alpha   90.00
_cell.angle_beta   90.00
_cell.angle_gamma   90.00
#
_symmetry.space_group_name_H-M   'P 1'
#
loop_
_entity.id
_entity.type
_entity.pdbx_description
1 polymer ?
#
loop_
_entity_poly.entity_id
_entity_poly.type
_entity_poly.pdbx_seq_one_letter_code
_entity_poly.pdbx_strand_id
1 'polypeptide(L)'
;MCSGSPERSCRTRFTQPPEVLSGTPVISCPLVRLPTEVLLRIFQEADPIDAVCLALASKRLVQVSAMLKIRVPSVAKHRYTLPSSCDEIYQLIRRFQPQVDRYKWAGGERKFGLCTDCLQYRLRASKHWKPLAGKYHRTRGVSAKGWAAAVERWRRDLRTQCPECYCKDHYAERPEREKHAMHLRSRSTVSG
;
A
#
# COMPACT_ATOMS: atom_id res chain seq x y z
N MET A 1 -10.32 5.86 19.23
CA MET A 1 -11.78 5.96 19.09
C MET A 1 -12.11 6.98 18.02
N CYS A 2 -12.76 6.58 16.93
CA CYS A 2 -13.25 7.50 15.90
C CYS A 2 -14.52 8.18 16.43
N SER A 3 -14.36 9.30 17.13
CA SER A 3 -15.47 10.08 17.68
C SER A 3 -16.04 10.98 16.58
N GLY A 4 -17.26 10.70 16.13
CA GLY A 4 -18.06 11.66 15.37
C GLY A 4 -18.62 11.15 14.04
N SER A 5 -19.95 11.01 14.02
CA SER A 5 -20.86 10.82 12.88
C SER A 5 -21.18 9.38 12.42
N PRO A 6 -22.48 8.97 12.38
CA PRO A 6 -22.89 7.59 12.12
C PRO A 6 -22.85 7.14 10.65
N GLU A 7 -22.58 8.01 9.67
CA GLU A 7 -22.95 7.69 8.27
C GLU A 7 -21.86 7.18 7.33
N ARG A 8 -20.58 7.11 7.72
CA ARG A 8 -19.58 6.43 6.88
C ARG A 8 -18.56 5.68 7.73
N SER A 9 -18.93 4.49 8.20
CA SER A 9 -17.96 3.56 8.77
C SER A 9 -16.80 3.39 7.78
N CYS A 10 -15.62 3.89 8.14
CA CYS A 10 -14.41 3.80 7.34
C CYS A 10 -13.94 2.34 7.20
N ARG A 11 -14.53 1.45 8.00
CA ARG A 11 -14.27 0.02 8.01
C ARG A 11 -15.01 -0.70 6.89
N THR A 12 -14.36 -1.74 6.38
CA THR A 12 -14.91 -2.71 5.44
C THR A 12 -14.71 -4.12 5.99
N ARG A 13 -15.43 -5.11 5.45
CA ARG A 13 -15.18 -6.51 5.77
C ARG A 13 -13.80 -6.91 5.25
N PHE A 14 -13.05 -7.67 6.04
CA PHE A 14 -11.87 -8.37 5.55
C PHE A 14 -12.31 -9.44 4.54
N THR A 15 -12.00 -9.24 3.27
CA THR A 15 -12.37 -10.14 2.18
C THR A 15 -11.19 -11.00 1.79
N GLN A 16 -11.34 -12.32 1.86
CA GLN A 16 -10.35 -13.30 1.44
C GLN A 16 -10.66 -13.75 0.00
N PRO A 17 -9.70 -13.72 -0.94
CA PRO A 17 -9.91 -14.29 -2.25
C PRO A 17 -10.16 -15.81 -2.15
N PRO A 18 -11.09 -16.37 -2.94
CA PRO A 18 -11.43 -17.79 -2.86
C PRO A 18 -10.22 -18.70 -3.16
N GLU A 19 -9.27 -18.23 -3.96
CA GLU A 19 -8.03 -18.95 -4.28
C GLU A 19 -7.12 -19.13 -3.05
N VAL A 20 -7.21 -18.22 -2.07
CA VAL A 20 -6.42 -18.32 -0.82
C VAL A 20 -7.07 -19.30 0.15
N LEU A 21 -8.39 -19.49 0.05
CA LEU A 21 -9.15 -20.45 0.85
C LEU A 21 -9.01 -21.89 0.34
N SER A 22 -8.62 -22.07 -0.92
CA SER A 22 -8.47 -23.38 -1.53
C SER A 22 -7.18 -24.09 -1.11
N GLY A 23 -7.23 -25.43 -1.11
CA GLY A 23 -6.10 -26.31 -0.82
C GLY A 23 -5.94 -26.69 0.66
N THR A 24 -5.17 -27.76 0.88
CA THR A 24 -4.97 -28.34 2.21
C THR A 24 -4.03 -27.47 3.03
N PRO A 25 -4.43 -27.05 4.25
CA PRO A 25 -3.55 -26.31 5.12
C PRO A 25 -2.41 -27.19 5.65
N VAL A 26 -1.19 -26.67 5.65
CA VAL A 26 -0.06 -27.30 6.32
C VAL A 26 -0.13 -26.98 7.80
N ILE A 27 -0.12 -28.01 8.63
CA ILE A 27 -0.12 -27.90 10.09
C ILE A 27 1.33 -27.81 10.56
N SER A 28 1.81 -26.59 10.77
CA SER A 28 3.22 -26.32 11.09
C SER A 28 3.51 -26.10 12.57
N CYS A 29 2.50 -25.85 13.41
CA CYS A 29 2.69 -25.56 14.83
C CYS A 29 1.49 -25.98 15.71
N PRO A 30 1.65 -26.04 17.06
CA PRO A 30 0.57 -26.40 17.97
C PRO A 30 -0.65 -25.48 17.91
N LEU A 31 -0.44 -24.17 17.66
CA LEU A 31 -1.55 -23.21 17.55
C LEU A 31 -2.53 -23.61 16.44
N VAL A 32 -2.04 -23.97 15.25
CA VAL A 32 -2.91 -24.34 14.12
C VAL A 32 -3.53 -25.74 14.25
N ARG A 33 -3.06 -26.55 15.22
CA ARG A 33 -3.64 -27.87 15.57
C ARG A 33 -4.86 -27.77 16.48
N LEU A 34 -5.11 -26.61 17.07
CA LEU A 34 -6.24 -26.43 17.97
C LEU A 34 -7.57 -26.69 17.25
N PRO A 35 -8.60 -27.15 17.98
CA PRO A 35 -9.95 -27.25 17.46
C PRO A 35 -10.43 -25.91 16.89
N THR A 36 -11.29 -25.97 15.88
CA THR A 36 -11.79 -24.78 15.17
C THR A 36 -12.46 -23.81 16.14
N GLU A 37 -13.20 -24.33 17.13
CA GLU A 37 -13.92 -23.59 18.16
C GLU A 37 -12.97 -22.76 19.02
N VAL A 38 -11.83 -23.33 19.41
CA VAL A 38 -10.81 -22.62 20.18
C VAL A 38 -10.16 -21.53 19.34
N LEU A 39 -9.87 -21.81 18.07
CA LEU A 39 -9.33 -20.81 17.15
C LEU A 39 -10.33 -19.66 16.95
N LEU A 40 -11.61 -19.95 16.75
CA LEU A 40 -12.66 -18.93 16.62
C LEU A 40 -12.73 -18.05 17.88
N ARG A 41 -12.60 -18.65 19.07
CA ARG A 41 -12.56 -17.89 20.32
C ARG A 41 -11.36 -16.95 20.39
N ILE A 42 -10.17 -17.41 19.99
CA ILE A 42 -8.97 -16.56 19.92
C ILE A 42 -9.19 -15.38 18.96
N PHE A 43 -9.78 -15.62 17.78
CA PHE A 43 -10.09 -14.55 16.84
C PHE A 43 -11.12 -13.54 17.35
N GLN A 44 -12.09 -13.97 18.17
CA GLN A 44 -13.11 -13.09 18.76
C GLN A 44 -12.54 -12.17 19.85
N GLU A 45 -11.52 -12.63 20.57
CA GLU A 45 -10.84 -11.84 21.62
C GLU A 45 -9.75 -10.92 21.03
N ALA A 46 -9.26 -11.19 19.82
CA ALA A 46 -8.25 -10.37 19.17
C ALA A 46 -8.83 -9.06 18.62
N ASP A 47 -8.07 -7.96 18.75
CA ASP A 47 -8.37 -6.71 18.05
C ASP A 47 -8.51 -6.94 16.54
N PRO A 48 -9.39 -6.20 15.82
CA PRO A 48 -9.65 -6.49 14.40
C PRO A 48 -8.42 -6.46 13.48
N ILE A 49 -7.42 -5.63 13.79
CA ILE A 49 -6.16 -5.57 13.05
C ILE A 49 -5.31 -6.81 13.34
N ASP A 50 -5.22 -7.21 14.61
CA ASP A 50 -4.49 -8.40 15.05
C ASP A 50 -5.13 -9.67 14.51
N ALA A 51 -6.46 -9.72 14.48
CA ALA A 51 -7.24 -10.79 13.85
C ALA A 51 -6.88 -10.94 12.35
N VAL A 52 -6.70 -9.85 11.61
CA VAL A 52 -6.23 -9.94 10.21
C VAL A 52 -4.79 -10.43 10.13
N CYS A 53 -3.89 -9.94 10.99
CA CYS A 53 -2.51 -10.43 11.03
C CYS A 53 -2.45 -11.93 11.35
N LEU A 54 -3.25 -12.39 12.32
CA LEU A 54 -3.37 -13.80 12.70
C LEU A 54 -3.92 -14.63 11.55
N ALA A 55 -4.97 -14.17 10.87
CA ALA A 55 -5.53 -14.83 9.70
C ALA A 55 -4.44 -15.06 8.64
N LEU A 56 -3.68 -14.02 8.30
CA LEU A 56 -2.66 -14.07 7.25
C LEU A 56 -1.40 -14.85 7.62
N ALA A 57 -1.24 -15.29 8.87
CA ALA A 57 -0.08 -16.05 9.30
C ALA A 57 -0.04 -17.49 8.75
N SER A 58 -1.20 -18.10 8.44
CA SER A 58 -1.25 -19.43 7.83
C SER A 58 -2.55 -19.69 7.08
N LYS A 59 -2.53 -20.61 6.11
CA LYS A 59 -3.72 -21.02 5.36
C LYS A 59 -4.85 -21.52 6.26
N ARG A 60 -4.54 -22.30 7.30
CA ARG A 60 -5.53 -22.78 8.27
C ARG A 60 -6.25 -21.62 8.96
N LEU A 61 -5.49 -20.62 9.38
CA LEU A 61 -6.03 -19.45 10.08
C LEU A 61 -6.84 -18.55 9.15
N VAL A 62 -6.45 -18.40 7.87
CA VAL A 62 -7.28 -17.73 6.87
C VAL A 62 -8.64 -18.43 6.74
N GLN A 63 -8.65 -19.76 6.62
CA GLN A 63 -9.89 -20.55 6.49
C GLN A 63 -10.80 -20.39 7.71
N VAL A 64 -10.25 -20.47 8.92
CA VAL A 64 -11.02 -20.24 10.16
C VAL A 64 -11.54 -18.80 10.21
N SER A 65 -10.73 -17.80 9.85
CA SER A 65 -11.13 -16.40 9.85
C SER A 65 -12.31 -16.09 8.91
N ALA A 66 -12.49 -16.89 7.84
CA ALA A 66 -13.60 -16.75 6.90
C ALA A 66 -14.97 -17.05 7.52
N MET A 67 -14.99 -17.79 8.64
CA MET A 67 -16.20 -18.06 9.43
C MET A 67 -16.62 -16.85 10.28
N LEU A 68 -15.79 -15.80 10.36
CA LEU A 68 -16.02 -14.61 11.18
C LEU A 68 -16.17 -13.36 10.33
N LYS A 69 -16.87 -12.36 10.89
CA LYS A 69 -17.06 -11.04 10.27
C LYS A 69 -16.03 -10.04 10.79
N ILE A 70 -14.77 -10.19 10.39
CA ILE A 70 -13.70 -9.24 10.76
C ILE A 70 -13.88 -7.94 9.97
N ARG A 71 -13.88 -6.78 10.66
CA ARG A 71 -14.01 -5.45 10.04
C ARG A 71 -12.76 -4.61 10.30
N VAL A 72 -12.11 -4.16 9.24
CA VAL A 72 -10.89 -3.35 9.30
C VAL A 72 -11.02 -2.03 8.53
N PRO A 73 -10.25 -0.99 8.86
CA PRO A 73 -10.21 0.25 8.09
C PRO A 73 -9.96 -0.01 6.60
N SER A 74 -10.77 0.60 5.73
CA SER A 74 -10.64 0.47 4.28
C SER A 74 -9.57 1.41 3.75
N VAL A 75 -8.47 0.87 3.23
CA VAL A 75 -7.42 1.68 2.59
C VAL A 75 -8.00 2.53 1.45
N ALA A 76 -8.91 1.97 0.65
CA ALA A 76 -9.54 2.68 -0.47
C ALA A 76 -10.30 3.94 -0.04
N LYS A 77 -10.96 3.91 1.13
CA LYS A 77 -11.69 5.06 1.67
C LYS A 77 -10.79 6.17 2.25
N HIS A 78 -9.53 5.87 2.56
CA HIS A 78 -8.60 6.81 3.19
C HIS A 78 -7.48 7.31 2.24
N ARG A 79 -7.37 6.72 1.04
CA ARG A 79 -6.38 7.18 0.06
C ARG A 79 -6.77 8.56 -0.47
N TYR A 80 -5.80 9.46 -0.59
CA TYR A 80 -5.97 10.82 -1.14
C TYR A 80 -6.97 11.71 -0.36
N THR A 81 -7.29 11.38 0.90
CA THR A 81 -8.21 12.17 1.75
C THR A 81 -7.48 12.82 2.92
N LEU A 82 -6.33 13.46 2.66
CA LEU A 82 -5.48 13.98 3.72
C LEU A 82 -5.97 15.31 4.31
N PRO A 83 -5.76 15.54 5.63
CA PRO A 83 -5.20 14.59 6.60
C PRO A 83 -6.25 13.55 7.06
N SER A 84 -5.88 12.26 7.06
CA SER A 84 -6.76 11.22 7.61
C SER A 84 -6.70 11.26 9.13
N SER A 85 -7.80 11.62 9.80
CA SER A 85 -7.93 11.58 11.27
C SER A 85 -8.07 10.15 11.83
N CYS A 86 -8.08 9.13 10.97
CA CYS A 86 -8.27 7.74 11.35
C CYS A 86 -6.92 7.09 11.72
N ASP A 87 -6.58 7.08 13.01
CA ASP A 87 -5.34 6.44 13.46
C ASP A 87 -5.29 4.92 13.16
N GLU A 88 -6.46 4.26 13.18
CA GLU A 88 -6.56 2.81 12.88
C GLU A 88 -6.03 2.45 11.48
N ILE A 89 -6.12 3.35 10.49
CA ILE A 89 -5.58 3.07 9.15
C ILE A 89 -4.05 3.01 9.19
N TYR A 90 -3.40 3.87 9.97
CA TYR A 90 -1.95 3.87 10.11
C TYR A 90 -1.48 2.69 10.95
N GLN A 91 -2.22 2.32 11.99
CA GLN A 91 -1.98 1.10 12.75
C GLN A 91 -2.02 -0.13 11.84
N LEU A 92 -3.05 -0.26 11.00
CA LEU A 92 -3.18 -1.36 10.04
C LEU A 92 -2.01 -1.40 9.06
N ILE A 93 -1.73 -0.28 8.37
CA ILE A 93 -0.69 -0.25 7.34
C ILE A 93 0.68 -0.56 7.93
N ARG A 94 1.00 -0.06 9.14
CA ARG A 94 2.29 -0.32 9.80
C ARG A 94 2.54 -1.80 10.09
N ARG A 95 1.51 -2.62 10.29
CA ARG A 95 1.67 -4.09 10.44
C ARG A 95 2.17 -4.77 9.15
N PHE A 96 1.94 -4.16 8.00
CA PHE A 96 2.37 -4.66 6.69
C PHE A 96 3.64 -3.95 6.18
N GLN A 97 4.42 -3.35 7.08
CA GLN A 97 5.72 -2.82 6.70
C GLN A 97 6.58 -3.93 6.09
N PRO A 98 7.17 -3.72 4.90
CA PRO A 98 8.04 -4.71 4.28
C PRO A 98 9.16 -5.12 5.25
N GLN A 99 9.18 -6.41 5.60
CA GLN A 99 10.25 -7.02 6.38
C GLN A 99 11.46 -7.15 5.46
N VAL A 100 12.38 -6.20 5.57
CA VAL A 100 13.74 -6.36 5.07
C VAL A 100 14.62 -6.78 6.24
N ASP A 101 15.61 -7.63 5.98
CA ASP A 101 16.60 -8.11 6.94
C ASP A 101 16.95 -7.00 7.98
N ARG A 102 16.54 -7.26 9.23
CA ARG A 102 16.60 -6.30 10.35
C ARG A 102 18.04 -5.87 10.65
N TYR A 103 19.01 -6.74 10.41
CA TYR A 103 20.44 -6.45 10.57
C TYR A 103 20.95 -5.50 9.48
N LYS A 104 20.42 -5.62 8.24
CA LYS A 104 20.67 -4.63 7.16
C LYS A 104 19.93 -3.31 7.37
N TRP A 105 18.95 -3.24 8.28
CA TRP A 105 18.16 -2.05 8.57
C TRP A 105 18.77 -1.18 9.68
N ALA A 106 19.53 -1.77 10.59
CA ALA A 106 20.31 -1.02 11.60
C ALA A 106 21.40 -0.13 10.97
N GLY A 107 21.86 -0.48 9.75
CA GLY A 107 22.81 0.30 8.96
C GLY A 107 22.15 1.33 8.01
N GLY A 108 21.61 2.41 8.55
CA GLY A 108 21.69 3.74 7.92
C GLY A 108 20.67 4.18 6.84
N GLU A 109 19.94 3.31 6.13
CA GLU A 109 19.00 3.79 5.10
C GLU A 109 17.58 3.18 5.24
N ARG A 110 16.59 4.04 5.53
CA ARG A 110 15.16 3.69 5.46
C ARG A 110 14.78 3.36 4.01
N LYS A 111 14.94 2.09 3.60
CA LYS A 111 14.69 1.64 2.21
C LYS A 111 13.27 1.94 1.71
N PHE A 112 12.29 1.97 2.61
CA PHE A 112 10.90 2.27 2.30
C PHE A 112 10.40 3.46 3.13
N GLY A 113 9.49 4.24 2.54
CA GLY A 113 8.68 5.24 3.24
C GLY A 113 7.20 4.95 3.04
N LEU A 114 6.37 5.27 4.03
CA LEU A 114 4.92 5.19 3.91
C LEU A 114 4.42 6.47 3.25
N CYS A 115 3.82 6.37 2.06
CA CYS A 115 3.19 7.50 1.40
C CYS A 115 1.86 7.84 2.08
N THR A 116 1.64 9.09 2.46
CA THR A 116 0.41 9.54 3.12
C THR A 116 -0.82 9.53 2.20
N ASP A 117 -0.63 9.67 0.88
CA ASP A 117 -1.77 9.70 -0.06
C ASP A 117 -2.19 8.31 -0.53
N CYS A 118 -1.27 7.54 -1.10
CA CYS A 118 -1.61 6.21 -1.57
C CYS A 118 -1.61 5.15 -0.46
N LEU A 119 -1.19 5.50 0.76
CA LEU A 119 -1.11 4.60 1.93
C LEU A 119 -0.36 3.30 1.61
N GLN A 120 0.75 3.43 0.88
CA GLN A 120 1.61 2.33 0.47
C GLN A 120 3.04 2.60 0.89
N TYR A 121 3.75 1.54 1.29
CA TYR A 121 5.20 1.57 1.42
C TYR A 121 5.83 1.64 0.03
N ARG A 122 6.60 2.70 -0.21
CA ARG A 122 7.30 2.93 -1.48
C ARG A 122 8.81 3.02 -1.25
N LEU A 123 9.60 2.55 -2.21
CA LEU A 123 11.06 2.59 -2.14
C LEU A 123 11.56 4.03 -2.07
N ARG A 124 12.54 4.31 -1.22
CA ARG A 124 13.24 5.62 -1.17
C ARG A 124 14.40 5.70 -2.14
N ALA A 125 14.91 4.56 -2.61
CA ALA A 125 16.05 4.51 -3.51
C ALA A 125 15.73 5.17 -4.86
N SER A 126 16.48 6.21 -5.23
CA SER A 126 16.29 6.96 -6.48
C SER A 126 16.35 6.09 -7.73
N LYS A 127 17.17 5.01 -7.71
CA LYS A 127 17.29 4.03 -8.81
C LYS A 127 15.96 3.43 -9.25
N HIS A 128 15.01 3.24 -8.33
CA HIS A 128 13.68 2.72 -8.65
C HIS A 128 12.85 3.73 -9.46
N TRP A 129 13.02 5.03 -9.19
CA TRP A 129 12.21 6.10 -9.75
C TRP A 129 12.77 6.68 -11.06
N LYS A 130 14.08 6.55 -11.32
CA LYS A 130 14.72 7.05 -12.53
C LYS A 130 14.04 6.57 -13.82
N PRO A 131 13.75 5.25 -14.01
CA PRO A 131 13.09 4.76 -15.22
C PRO A 131 11.69 5.31 -15.45
N LEU A 132 11.02 5.78 -14.39
CA LEU A 132 9.65 6.30 -14.46
C LEU A 132 9.57 7.75 -14.96
N ALA A 133 10.69 8.48 -15.02
CA ALA A 133 10.72 9.89 -15.46
C ALA A 133 10.08 10.07 -16.86
N GLY A 134 10.44 9.21 -17.82
CA GLY A 134 9.92 9.27 -19.18
C GLY A 134 8.41 9.01 -19.25
N LYS A 135 7.87 8.15 -18.37
CA LYS A 135 6.42 7.92 -18.26
C LYS A 135 5.70 9.20 -17.86
N TYR A 136 6.14 9.86 -16.79
CA TYR A 136 5.48 11.06 -16.27
C TYR A 136 5.69 12.30 -17.13
N HIS A 137 6.81 12.38 -17.86
CA HIS A 137 6.98 13.39 -18.89
C HIS A 137 5.93 13.24 -20.01
N ARG A 138 5.71 12.02 -20.52
CA ARG A 138 4.72 11.77 -21.57
C ARG A 138 3.28 11.94 -21.11
N THR A 139 2.94 11.44 -19.92
CA THR A 139 1.55 11.41 -19.45
C THR A 139 1.10 12.72 -18.81
N ARG A 140 2.01 13.48 -18.22
CA ARG A 140 1.69 14.66 -17.39
C ARG A 140 2.57 15.88 -17.68
N GLY A 141 3.49 15.80 -18.65
CA GLY A 141 4.38 16.91 -18.99
C GLY A 141 5.40 17.26 -17.91
N VAL A 142 5.65 16.36 -16.96
CA VAL A 142 6.59 16.61 -15.86
C VAL A 142 8.00 16.73 -16.43
N SER A 143 8.66 17.87 -16.21
CA SER A 143 10.04 18.07 -16.66
C SER A 143 10.99 17.12 -15.92
N ALA A 144 12.11 16.75 -16.55
CA ALA A 144 13.11 15.87 -15.93
C ALA A 144 13.61 16.43 -14.58
N LYS A 145 13.79 17.77 -14.51
CA LYS A 145 14.17 18.48 -13.28
C LYS A 145 13.06 18.41 -12.22
N GLY A 146 11.79 18.57 -12.61
CA GLY A 146 10.64 18.44 -11.72
C GLY A 146 10.53 17.05 -11.12
N TRP A 147 10.66 16.01 -11.95
CA TRP A 147 10.66 14.62 -11.48
C TRP A 147 11.83 14.33 -10.53
N ALA A 148 13.05 14.73 -10.90
CA ALA A 148 14.23 14.54 -10.06
C ALA A 148 14.08 15.22 -8.69
N ALA A 149 13.50 16.43 -8.64
CA ALA A 149 13.21 17.13 -7.40
C ALA A 149 12.19 16.39 -6.51
N ALA A 150 11.13 15.82 -7.09
CA ALA A 150 10.15 15.02 -6.35
C ALA A 150 10.79 13.74 -5.77
N VAL A 151 11.62 13.06 -6.55
CA VAL A 151 12.37 11.87 -6.12
C VAL A 151 13.34 12.20 -4.98
N GLU A 152 14.07 13.31 -5.08
CA GLU A 152 15.05 13.70 -4.06
C GLU A 152 14.37 14.09 -2.74
N ARG A 153 13.24 14.81 -2.78
CA ARG A 153 12.44 15.11 -1.59
C ARG A 153 11.96 13.84 -0.89
N TRP A 154 11.48 12.85 -1.65
CA TRP A 154 11.05 11.57 -1.11
C TRP A 154 12.21 10.75 -0.53
N ARG A 155 13.35 10.73 -1.22
CA ARG A 155 14.57 10.04 -0.74
C ARG A 155 15.02 10.57 0.61
N ARG A 156 15.05 11.90 0.76
CA ARG A 156 15.51 12.61 1.97
C ARG A 156 14.46 12.68 3.09
N ASP A 157 13.30 12.05 2.93
CA ASP A 157 12.19 12.09 3.89
C ASP A 157 11.68 13.51 4.21
N LEU A 158 11.83 14.44 3.25
CA LEU A 158 11.39 15.83 3.40
C LEU A 158 9.88 16.01 3.15
N ARG A 159 9.23 14.97 2.63
CA ARG A 159 7.79 14.92 2.34
C ARG A 159 7.28 13.52 2.68
N THR A 160 6.05 13.45 3.15
CA THR A 160 5.35 12.19 3.41
C THR A 160 4.69 11.59 2.16
N GLN A 161 4.80 12.26 1.01
CA GLN A 161 4.20 11.86 -0.25
C GLN A 161 5.24 11.29 -1.23
N CYS A 162 4.90 10.17 -1.88
CA CYS A 162 5.78 9.57 -2.89
C CYS A 162 5.78 10.37 -4.22
N PRO A 163 6.80 10.19 -5.09
CA PRO A 163 6.92 10.96 -6.33
C PRO A 163 5.71 10.84 -7.27
N GLU A 164 5.06 9.67 -7.33
CA GLU A 164 3.86 9.48 -8.17
C GLU A 164 2.68 10.32 -7.67
N CYS A 165 2.39 10.28 -6.38
CA CYS A 165 1.29 11.05 -5.77
C CYS A 165 1.56 12.55 -5.90
N TYR A 166 2.79 12.98 -5.63
CA TYR A 166 3.19 14.37 -5.82
C TYR A 166 2.97 14.86 -7.25
N CYS A 167 3.37 14.06 -8.24
CA CYS A 167 3.14 14.43 -9.63
C CYS A 167 1.66 14.42 -10.00
N LYS A 168 0.84 13.61 -9.33
CA LYS A 168 -0.61 13.58 -9.59
C LYS A 168 -1.30 14.87 -9.16
N ASP A 169 -0.89 15.41 -8.03
CA ASP A 169 -1.52 16.59 -7.43
C ASP A 169 -1.02 17.89 -8.09
N HIS A 170 0.23 17.92 -8.56
CA HIS A 170 0.85 19.12 -9.10
C HIS A 170 0.83 19.23 -10.63
N TYR A 171 0.52 18.15 -11.36
CA TYR A 171 0.51 18.16 -12.82
C TYR A 171 -0.74 17.47 -13.36
N ALA A 172 -1.51 18.19 -14.19
CA ALA A 172 -2.68 17.64 -14.86
C ALA A 172 -2.29 16.47 -15.79
N GLU A 173 -3.23 15.54 -16.00
CA GLU A 173 -3.08 14.54 -17.06
C GLU A 173 -3.18 15.22 -18.42
N ARG A 174 -2.25 14.89 -19.32
CA ARG A 174 -2.33 15.35 -20.70
C ARG A 174 -3.52 14.69 -21.39
N PRO A 175 -4.27 15.41 -22.24
CA PRO A 175 -5.28 14.81 -23.10
C PRO A 175 -4.67 13.73 -24.01
N GLU A 176 -5.40 12.65 -24.29
CA GLU A 176 -4.93 11.53 -25.14
C GLU A 176 -4.40 11.97 -26.51
N ARG A 177 -4.98 13.04 -27.07
CA ARG A 177 -4.57 13.64 -28.34
C ARG A 177 -3.13 14.14 -28.34
N GLU A 178 -2.65 14.68 -27.21
CA GLU A 178 -1.27 15.14 -27.06
C GLU A 178 -0.28 14.00 -26.82
N LYS A 179 -0.73 12.91 -26.17
CA LYS A 179 0.08 11.70 -25.96
C LYS A 179 0.43 11.04 -27.30
N HIS A 180 -0.53 10.96 -28.21
CA HIS A 180 -0.34 10.44 -29.58
C HIS A 180 0.61 11.32 -30.42
N ALA A 181 0.43 12.64 -30.40
CA ALA A 181 1.29 13.58 -31.13
C ALA A 181 2.77 13.51 -30.66
N MET A 182 2.98 13.31 -29.36
CA MET A 182 4.32 13.15 -28.79
C MET A 182 4.96 11.81 -29.17
N HIS A 183 4.18 10.72 -29.22
CA HIS A 183 4.69 9.42 -29.67
C HIS A 183 5.13 9.45 -31.14
N LEU A 184 4.38 10.15 -31.99
CA LEU A 184 4.74 10.36 -33.40
C LEU A 184 6.04 11.17 -33.54
N ARG A 185 6.20 12.29 -32.82
CA ARG A 185 7.43 13.11 -32.83
C ARG A 185 8.67 12.38 -32.30
N SER A 186 8.49 11.47 -31.34
CA SER A 186 9.59 10.66 -30.78
C SER A 186 10.07 9.57 -31.74
N ARG A 187 9.22 9.11 -32.66
CA ARG A 187 9.59 8.14 -33.70
C ARG A 187 10.32 8.80 -34.88
N SER A 188 9.94 10.03 -35.23
CA SER A 188 10.58 10.78 -36.34
C SER A 188 12.02 11.23 -36.04
N THR A 189 12.45 11.22 -34.78
CA THR A 189 13.80 11.66 -34.34
C THR A 189 14.82 10.52 -34.23
N VAL A 190 14.42 9.27 -34.48
CA VAL A 190 15.30 8.08 -34.41
C VAL A 190 15.70 7.58 -35.82
N SER A 191 15.29 8.28 -36.88
CA SER A 191 15.54 7.90 -38.28
C SER A 191 16.35 8.94 -39.07
N GLY A 192 17.11 9.80 -38.38
CA GLY A 192 18.02 10.79 -38.97
C GLY A 192 19.46 10.52 -38.59
#